data_AF-A0AA95N4F7-F1
#
_entry.id   AF-A0AA95N4F7-F1
#
_cell.length_a   1.000
_cell.length_b   1.000
_cell.length_c   1.000
_cell.angle_alpha   90.00
_cell.angle_beta   90.00
_cell.angle_gamma   90.00
#
_symmetry.space_group_name_H-M   'P 1'
#
loop_
_entity.id
_entity.type
_entity.pdbx_description
1 polymer ?
#
loop_
_entity_poly.entity_id
_entity_poly.type
_entity_poly.pdbx_seq_one_letter_code
_entity_poly.pdbx_strand_id
1 'polypeptide(L)' 'MANLMSYNLAMGVNYAAKGLTESIRADVGLIFSKIILKKTTAGLTIKQYLDRHEWLRIPPYYKA' A
#
# COMPACT_ATOMS: atom_id res chain seq x y z
N MET A 1 -14.86 -4.29 -7.56
CA MET A 1 -14.23 -4.85 -6.35
C MET A 1 -12.72 -4.55 -6.27
N ALA A 2 -11.96 -4.71 -7.36
CA ALA A 2 -10.54 -4.37 -7.43
C ALA A 2 -10.16 -3.00 -6.83
N ASN A 3 -10.91 -1.95 -7.17
CA ASN A 3 -10.60 -0.59 -6.72
C ASN A 3 -10.70 -0.42 -5.19
N LEU A 4 -11.72 -1.03 -4.57
CA LEU A 4 -11.89 -1.02 -3.11
C LEU A 4 -10.76 -1.78 -2.41
N MET A 5 -10.32 -2.89 -3.00
CA MET A 5 -9.24 -3.71 -2.48
C MET A 5 -7.89 -2.94 -2.52
N SER A 6 -7.58 -2.29 -3.64
CA SER A 6 -6.41 -1.43 -3.79
C SER A 6 -6.45 -0.23 -2.84
N TYR A 7 -7.62 0.40 -2.69
CA TYR A 7 -7.82 1.51 -1.77
C TYR A 7 -7.58 1.09 -0.32
N ASN A 8 -8.19 -0.01 0.13
CA ASN A 8 -8.01 -0.51 1.49
C ASN A 8 -6.54 -0.91 1.78
N LEU A 9 -5.84 -1.44 0.78
CA LEU A 9 -4.42 -1.74 0.90
C LEU A 9 -3.59 -0.45 1.07
N ALA A 10 -3.81 0.56 0.21
CA ALA A 10 -3.13 1.85 0.29
C ALA A 10 -3.42 2.57 1.63
N MET A 11 -4.68 2.58 2.06
CA MET A 11 -5.08 3.11 3.37
C MET A 11 -4.41 2.35 4.52
N GLY A 12 -4.32 1.02 4.43
CA GLY A 12 -3.63 0.20 5.42
C GLY A 12 -2.13 0.50 5.53
N VAL A 13 -1.47 0.88 4.43
CA VAL A 13 -0.08 1.35 4.45
C VAL A 13 0.02 2.74 5.09
N ASN A 14 -0.88 3.66 4.73
CA ASN A 14 -0.92 5.00 5.34
C ASN A 14 -1.12 4.96 6.86
N TYR A 15 -2.03 4.11 7.34
CA TYR A 15 -2.24 3.95 8.79
C TYR A 15 -1.01 3.36 9.49
N ALA A 16 -0.34 2.40 8.86
CA ALA A 16 0.89 1.83 9.43
C ALA A 16 2.04 2.85 9.41
N ALA A 17 2.15 3.69 8.37
CA ALA A 17 3.12 4.78 8.32
C ALA A 17 2.86 5.83 9.40
N LYS A 18 1.59 6.19 9.63
CA LYS A 18 1.20 7.10 10.71
C LYS A 18 1.56 6.52 12.09
N GLY A 19 1.24 5.24 12.31
CA GLY A 19 1.62 4.53 13.53
C GLY A 19 3.14 4.46 13.72
N LEU A 20 3.91 4.28 12.64
CA LEU A 20 5.37 4.33 12.67
C LEU A 20 5.89 5.72 13.07
N THR A 21 5.36 6.80 12.49
CA THR A 21 5.81 8.18 12.78
C THR A 21 5.43 8.66 14.17
N GLU A 22 4.30 8.18 14.71
CA GLU A 22 3.82 8.52 16.06
C GLU A 22 4.44 7.62 17.14
N SER A 23 5.18 6.57 16.77
CA SER A 23 5.81 5.65 17.70
C SER A 23 7.08 6.24 18.32
N ILE A 24 7.00 6.60 19.60
CA ILE A 24 8.17 6.98 20.41
C ILE A 24 9.02 5.73 20.75
N ARG A 25 8.36 4.58 20.85
CA ARG A 25 8.97 3.29 21.20
C ARG A 25 9.49 2.56 19.97
N ALA A 26 10.77 2.23 19.97
CA ALA A 26 11.46 1.57 18.84
C ALA A 26 10.88 0.19 18.50
N ASP A 27 10.43 -0.57 19.50
CA ASP A 27 9.81 -1.88 19.32
C ASP A 27 8.44 -1.79 18.64
N VAL A 28 7.66 -0.76 18.96
CA VAL A 28 6.37 -0.48 18.32
C VAL A 28 6.58 0.03 16.89
N GLY A 29 7.58 0.90 16.69
CA GLY A 29 8.00 1.33 15.36
C GLY A 29 8.38 0.14 14.48
N LEU A 30 9.17 -0.80 14.99
CA LEU A 30 9.56 -2.01 14.24
C LEU A 30 8.35 -2.87 13.81
N ILE A 31 7.31 -2.97 14.65
CA ILE A 31 6.06 -3.66 14.30
C ILE A 31 5.41 -2.98 13.10
N PHE A 32 5.27 -1.66 13.13
CA PHE A 32 4.68 -0.91 12.02
C PHE A 32 5.53 -0.99 10.76
N SER A 33 6.86 -0.91 10.85
CA SER A 33 7.76 -1.13 9.72
C SER A 33 7.57 -2.50 9.08
N LYS A 34 7.44 -3.56 9.90
CA LYS A 34 7.16 -4.92 9.40
C LYS A 34 5.81 -5.01 8.69
N ILE A 35 4.78 -4.32 9.19
CA ILE A 35 3.46 -4.28 8.56
C ILE A 35 3.52 -3.55 7.22
N ILE A 36 4.22 -2.42 7.15
CA ILE A 36 4.44 -1.67 5.90
C ILE A 36 5.09 -2.57 4.86
N LEU A 37 6.19 -3.24 5.21
CA LEU A 37 6.88 -4.16 4.30
C LEU A 37 5.94 -5.24 3.75
N LYS A 38 5.21 -5.94 4.63
CA LYS A 38 4.28 -7.00 4.23
C LYS A 38 3.15 -6.49 3.32
N LYS A 39 2.57 -5.33 3.65
CA LYS A 39 1.48 -4.73 2.86
C LYS A 39 1.98 -4.25 1.51
N THR A 40 3.17 -3.66 1.44
CA THR A 40 3.79 -3.24 0.18
C THR A 40 4.07 -4.45 -0.72
N THR A 41 4.62 -5.54 -0.19
CA THR A 41 4.83 -6.77 -0.98
C THR A 41 3.51 -7.35 -1.50
N ALA A 42 2.45 -7.37 -0.69
CA ALA A 42 1.13 -7.80 -1.13
C ALA A 42 0.55 -6.87 -2.21
N GLY A 43 0.80 -5.56 -2.10
CA GLY A 43 0.41 -4.57 -3.09
C GLY A 43 1.07 -4.76 -4.44
N LEU A 44 2.33 -5.19 -4.48
CA LEU A 44 3.03 -5.53 -5.72
C LEU A 44 2.35 -6.71 -6.44
N THR A 45 2.03 -7.78 -5.70
CA THR A 45 1.30 -8.94 -6.25
C THR A 45 -0.07 -8.55 -6.77
N ILE A 46 -0.82 -7.74 -6.01
CA ILE A 46 -2.13 -7.25 -6.43
C ILE A 46 -2.00 -6.37 -7.67
N LYS A 47 -1.02 -5.47 -7.73
CA LYS A 47 -0.78 -4.62 -8.91
C LYS A 47 -0.53 -5.47 -10.16
N GLN A 48 0.33 -6.49 -10.07
CA GLN A 48 0.58 -7.41 -11.19
C GLN A 48 -0.69 -8.14 -11.63
N TYR A 49 -1.53 -8.56 -10.68
CA TYR A 49 -2.81 -9.20 -10.99
C TYR A 49 -3.78 -8.24 -11.68
N LEU A 50 -3.90 -7.00 -11.19
CA LEU A 50 -4.77 -5.98 -11.79
C LEU A 50 -4.34 -5.57 -13.19
N ASP A 51 -3.03 -5.54 -13.44
CA ASP A 51 -2.44 -5.23 -14.74
C ASP A 51 -2.78 -6.32 -15.77
N ARG A 52 -2.63 -7.60 -15.40
CA ARG A 52 -2.99 -8.75 -16.25
C ARG A 52 -4.47 -8.80 -16.64
N HIS A 53 -5.34 -8.27 -15.79
CA HIS A 53 -6.79 -8.24 -16.02
C HIS A 53 -7.28 -6.92 -16.60
N GLU A 54 -6.39 -5.98 -16.94
CA GLU A 54 -6.72 -4.64 -17.44
C GLU A 54 -7.67 -3.87 -16.50
N TRP A 55 -7.64 -4.20 -15.20
CA TRP A 55 -8.45 -3.55 -14.16
C TRP A 55 -7.78 -2.32 -13.57
N LEU A 56 -6.52 -2.08 -13.94
CA LEU A 56 -5.78 -0.89 -13.54
C LEU A 56 -6.19 0.27 -14.43
N ARG A 57 -6.92 1.25 -13.88
CA ARG A 57 -7.20 2.49 -14.60
C ARG A 57 -5.92 3.34 -14.61
N ILE A 58 -5.16 3.25 -15.70
CA ILE A 58 -3.92 4.01 -15.89
C ILE A 58 -4.30 5.50 -15.95
N PRO A 59 -3.80 6.35 -15.03
CA PRO A 59 -4.03 7.78 -15.12
C PRO A 59 -3.37 8.33 -16.41
N PRO A 60 -3.90 9.41 -16.99
CA PRO A 60 -3.30 10.02 -18.17
C PRO A 60 -1.83 10.35 -17.87
N TYR A 61 -0.93 9.97 -18.78
CA TYR A 61 0.48 10.30 -18.68
C TYR A 61 0.61 11.82 -18.58
N TYR A 62 1.42 12.28 -17.62
CA TYR A 62 1.73 13.69 -17.46
C TYR A 62 2.31 14.21 -18.77
N LYS A 63 1.58 15.10 -19.45
CA LYS A 63 2.10 15.87 -20.58
C LYS A 63 2.68 17.15 -19.99
N ALA A 64 4.01 17.24 -20.00
CA ALA A 64 4.75 18.44 -19.65
C ALA A 64 4.50 19.55 -20.69
#